data_AF-A0A6N9VGR1-F1
#
_entry.id   AF-A0A6N9VGR1-F1
#
_cell.length_a   1.000
_cell.length_b   1.000
_cell.length_c   1.000
_cell.angle_alpha   90.00
_cell.angle_beta   90.00
_cell.angle_gamma   90.00
#
_symmetry.space_group_name_H-M   'P 1'
#
loop_
_entity.id
_entity.type
_entity.pdbx_description
1 polymer ?
#
loop_
_entity_poly.entity_id
_entity_poly.type
_entity_poly.pdbx_seq_one_letter_code
_entity_poly.pdbx_strand_id
1 'polypeptide(L)'
;MTERSPMLPAERARTLALASAFLRGGVAAGLGLGSLAVLVTVLWISSPYPDSGPGGALRTAAAVWLLAHGAELVRPDTLSGVPAPVGVVPLLLVAGPVWLVHRAARDAAEPEEGRPRASQTGAFCAVTAGYLLVAAGAAAYARDGSLRVVPDTLAFPVALVVAGAAAAGVWTA
;
A
#
# COMPACT_ATOMS: atom_id res chain seq x y z
N MET A 1 -37.50 -7.27 32.78
CA MET A 1 -37.60 -6.54 31.50
C MET A 1 -36.21 -6.00 31.19
N THR A 2 -35.41 -6.78 30.48
CA THR A 2 -34.02 -6.44 30.14
C THR A 2 -34.02 -5.70 28.81
N GLU A 3 -33.81 -4.39 28.84
CA GLU A 3 -33.59 -3.59 27.64
C GLU A 3 -32.25 -3.99 26.98
N ARG A 4 -32.31 -4.95 26.06
CA ARG A 4 -31.25 -5.22 25.08
C ARG A 4 -31.80 -4.92 23.70
N SER A 5 -31.80 -3.68 23.20
CA SER A 5 -32.17 -3.42 21.79
C SER A 5 -31.77 -2.10 21.09
N PRO A 6 -30.87 -1.21 21.61
CA PRO A 6 -30.25 -0.17 20.76
C PRO A 6 -28.78 -0.41 20.38
N MET A 7 -28.07 -1.37 21.02
CA MET A 7 -26.60 -1.51 20.86
C MET A 7 -26.17 -2.26 19.59
N LEU A 8 -26.92 -3.28 19.16
CA LEU A 8 -26.59 -4.10 17.98
C LEU A 8 -26.53 -3.29 16.67
N PRO A 9 -27.42 -2.32 16.42
CA PRO A 9 -27.33 -1.43 15.25
C PRO A 9 -26.08 -0.54 15.27
N ALA A 10 -25.73 0.04 16.43
CA ALA A 10 -24.60 0.96 16.56
C ALA A 10 -23.24 0.27 16.41
N GLU A 11 -23.11 -0.96 16.90
CA GLU A 11 -21.90 -1.77 16.76
C GLU A 11 -21.70 -2.23 15.31
N ARG A 12 -22.76 -2.72 14.66
CA ARG A 12 -22.74 -3.07 13.22
C ARG A 12 -22.34 -1.88 12.36
N ALA A 13 -22.92 -0.72 12.66
CA ALA A 13 -22.64 0.55 12.02
C ALA A 13 -21.15 0.93 12.13
N ARG A 14 -20.55 0.82 13.32
CA ARG A 14 -19.11 1.04 13.53
C ARG A 14 -18.25 0.04 12.75
N THR A 15 -18.60 -1.24 12.78
CA THR A 15 -17.86 -2.29 12.06
C THR A 15 -17.87 -2.05 10.56
N LEU A 16 -19.01 -1.65 9.98
CA LEU A 16 -19.12 -1.30 8.57
C LEU A 16 -18.28 -0.08 8.20
N ALA A 17 -18.22 0.93 9.08
CA ALA A 17 -17.37 2.12 8.88
C ALA A 17 -15.88 1.78 8.92
N LEU A 18 -15.46 0.88 9.81
CA LEU A 18 -14.08 0.41 9.85
C LEU A 18 -13.75 -0.46 8.62
N ALA A 19 -14.67 -1.32 8.20
CA ALA A 19 -14.50 -2.16 7.02
C ALA A 19 -14.39 -1.31 5.74
N SER A 20 -15.20 -0.25 5.60
CA SER A 20 -15.11 0.66 4.45
C SER A 20 -13.81 1.46 4.45
N ALA A 21 -13.35 1.95 5.61
CA ALA A 21 -12.06 2.61 5.75
C ALA A 21 -10.90 1.66 5.40
N PHE A 22 -10.96 0.42 5.84
CA PHE A 22 -9.98 -0.62 5.49
C PHE A 22 -9.95 -0.89 3.98
N LEU A 23 -11.11 -1.07 3.34
CA LEU A 23 -11.22 -1.25 1.90
C LEU A 23 -10.65 -0.06 1.13
N ARG A 24 -10.88 1.18 1.59
CA ARG A 24 -10.30 2.38 0.97
C ARG A 24 -8.77 2.38 1.03
N GLY A 25 -8.18 1.96 2.15
CA GLY A 25 -6.72 1.77 2.25
C GLY A 25 -6.20 0.73 1.26
N GLY A 26 -6.89 -0.41 1.14
CA GLY A 26 -6.54 -1.45 0.17
C GLY A 26 -6.68 -0.99 -1.28
N VAL A 27 -7.75 -0.25 -1.62
CA VAL A 27 -7.95 0.33 -2.97
C VAL A 27 -6.87 1.34 -3.30
N ALA A 28 -6.49 2.21 -2.34
CA ALA A 28 -5.40 3.17 -2.53
C ALA A 28 -4.07 2.46 -2.87
N ALA A 29 -3.74 1.39 -2.13
CA ALA A 29 -2.56 0.58 -2.42
C ALA A 29 -2.64 -0.10 -3.79
N GLY A 30 -3.80 -0.71 -4.10
CA GLY A 30 -4.05 -1.41 -5.36
C GLY A 30 -3.94 -0.49 -6.57
N LEU A 31 -4.42 0.76 -6.49
CA LEU A 31 -4.28 1.75 -7.56
C LEU A 31 -2.81 2.19 -7.75
N GLY A 32 -2.07 2.40 -6.66
CA GLY A 32 -0.64 2.71 -6.72
C GLY A 32 0.18 1.57 -7.33
N LEU A 33 -0.08 0.34 -6.91
CA LEU A 33 0.60 -0.84 -7.44
C LEU A 33 0.19 -1.13 -8.89
N GLY A 34 -1.10 -1.08 -9.18
CA GLY A 34 -1.67 -1.38 -10.50
C GLY A 34 -1.22 -0.40 -11.57
N SER A 35 -1.18 0.90 -11.27
CA SER A 35 -0.65 1.91 -12.20
C SER A 35 0.81 1.66 -12.56
N LEU A 36 1.65 1.32 -11.58
CA LEU A 36 3.04 0.96 -11.82
C LEU A 36 3.16 -0.36 -12.59
N ALA A 37 2.33 -1.35 -12.28
CA ALA A 37 2.30 -2.62 -13.01
C ALA A 37 1.94 -2.42 -14.48
N VAL A 38 0.99 -1.54 -14.80
CA VAL A 38 0.67 -1.17 -16.18
C VAL A 38 1.87 -0.54 -16.87
N LEU A 39 2.50 0.46 -16.23
CA LEU A 39 3.68 1.13 -16.79
C LEU A 39 4.83 0.15 -17.09
N VAL A 40 5.18 -0.70 -16.11
CA VAL A 40 6.23 -1.71 -16.26
C VAL A 40 5.87 -2.74 -17.31
N THR A 41 4.61 -3.15 -17.40
CA THR A 41 4.14 -4.09 -18.44
C THR A 41 4.27 -3.47 -19.83
N VAL A 42 3.89 -2.20 -20.01
CA VAL A 42 4.06 -1.49 -21.29
C VAL A 42 5.54 -1.43 -21.69
N LEU A 43 6.42 -1.03 -20.76
CA LEU A 43 7.86 -1.00 -21.00
C LEU A 43 8.43 -2.38 -21.33
N TRP A 44 7.95 -3.43 -20.65
CA TRP A 44 8.35 -4.81 -20.92
C TRP A 44 7.90 -5.27 -22.31
N ILE A 45 6.65 -5.05 -22.70
CA ILE A 45 6.11 -5.40 -24.04
C ILE A 45 6.86 -4.65 -25.14
N SER A 46 7.21 -3.39 -24.91
CA SER A 46 7.96 -2.57 -25.87
C SER A 46 9.47 -2.85 -25.89
N SER A 47 9.98 -3.69 -24.99
CA SER A 47 11.40 -4.04 -24.95
C SER A 47 11.78 -4.87 -26.19
N PRO A 48 12.90 -4.58 -26.85
CA PRO A 48 13.40 -5.41 -27.94
C PRO A 48 13.77 -6.84 -27.48
N TYR A 49 14.05 -7.03 -26.19
CA TYR A 49 14.40 -8.32 -25.58
C TYR A 49 13.63 -8.51 -24.25
N PRO A 50 12.37 -9.01 -24.31
CA PRO A 50 11.51 -9.19 -23.14
C PRO A 50 11.76 -10.54 -22.44
N ASP A 51 12.89 -10.67 -21.77
CA ASP A 51 13.42 -11.98 -21.35
C ASP A 51 12.76 -12.55 -20.07
N SER A 52 12.15 -11.68 -19.27
CA SER A 52 11.65 -12.01 -17.92
C SER A 52 10.26 -12.67 -17.91
N GLY A 53 9.57 -12.69 -19.05
CA GLY A 53 8.14 -13.04 -19.14
C GLY A 53 7.22 -12.09 -18.34
N PRO A 54 5.89 -12.23 -18.48
CA PRO A 54 4.92 -11.34 -17.82
C PRO A 54 4.99 -11.42 -16.28
N GLY A 55 5.22 -12.61 -15.73
CA GLY A 55 5.38 -12.79 -14.28
C GLY A 55 6.61 -12.09 -13.71
N GLY A 56 7.73 -12.07 -14.45
CA GLY A 56 8.94 -11.34 -14.06
C GLY A 56 8.72 -9.82 -14.09
N ALA A 57 8.00 -9.32 -15.09
CA ALA A 57 7.62 -7.90 -15.18
C ALA A 57 6.74 -7.47 -14.00
N LEU A 58 5.73 -8.27 -13.63
CA LEU A 58 4.88 -7.97 -12.47
C LEU A 58 5.63 -8.03 -11.14
N ARG A 59 6.54 -8.99 -10.96
CA ARG A 59 7.41 -9.04 -9.77
C ARG A 59 8.33 -7.83 -9.69
N THR A 60 8.83 -7.36 -10.84
CA THR A 60 9.63 -6.14 -10.93
C THR A 60 8.81 -4.91 -10.54
N ALA A 61 7.57 -4.80 -11.03
CA ALA A 61 6.66 -3.72 -10.65
C ALA A 61 6.38 -3.72 -9.13
N ALA A 62 6.11 -4.89 -8.53
CA ALA A 62 5.93 -5.01 -7.09
C ALA A 62 7.17 -4.60 -6.30
N ALA A 63 8.37 -5.04 -6.74
CA ALA A 63 9.63 -4.66 -6.11
C ALA A 63 9.88 -3.14 -6.17
N VAL A 64 9.70 -2.51 -7.34
CA VAL A 64 9.88 -1.06 -7.53
C VAL A 64 8.85 -0.27 -6.74
N TRP A 65 7.60 -0.75 -6.65
CA TRP A 65 6.58 -0.13 -5.82
C TRP A 65 6.98 -0.15 -4.33
N LEU A 66 7.53 -1.25 -3.84
CA LEU A 66 8.05 -1.34 -2.46
C LEU A 66 9.27 -0.44 -2.24
N LEU A 67 10.17 -0.36 -3.23
CA LEU A 67 11.32 0.56 -3.20
C LEU A 67 10.88 2.02 -3.10
N ALA A 68 9.81 2.40 -3.81
CA ALA A 68 9.23 3.73 -3.69
C ALA A 68 8.78 4.01 -2.23
N HIS A 69 8.31 3.01 -1.49
CA HIS A 69 7.98 3.16 -0.07
C HIS A 69 9.19 3.12 0.87
N GLY A 70 10.42 3.09 0.32
CA GLY A 70 11.66 3.10 1.08
C GLY A 70 12.17 1.71 1.49
N ALA A 71 11.55 0.62 0.99
CA ALA A 71 12.10 -0.72 1.22
C ALA A 71 13.39 -0.90 0.41
N GLU A 72 14.43 -1.46 1.02
CA GLU A 72 15.67 -1.72 0.30
C GLU A 72 15.51 -2.93 -0.63
N LEU A 73 16.02 -2.78 -1.86
CA LEU A 73 16.12 -3.86 -2.83
C LEU A 73 17.57 -4.24 -3.04
N VAL A 74 17.81 -5.52 -3.22
CA VAL A 74 19.12 -6.08 -3.57
C VAL A 74 18.98 -6.89 -4.85
N ARG A 75 19.97 -6.74 -5.73
CA ARG A 75 20.17 -7.61 -6.89
C ARG A 75 21.17 -8.72 -6.48
N PRO A 76 20.71 -9.96 -6.28
CA PRO A 76 21.57 -11.05 -5.81
C PRO A 76 22.54 -11.54 -6.91
N ASP A 77 22.09 -11.54 -8.17
CA ASP A 77 22.85 -12.08 -9.29
C ASP A 77 23.69 -10.97 -9.93
N THR A 78 24.96 -10.88 -9.53
CA THR A 78 25.94 -9.94 -10.09
C THR A 78 27.16 -10.68 -10.64
N LEU A 79 27.88 -10.06 -11.57
CA LEU A 79 29.10 -10.64 -12.16
C LEU A 79 30.22 -10.87 -11.13
N SER A 80 30.20 -10.14 -10.01
CA SER A 80 31.16 -10.31 -8.91
C SER A 80 30.71 -11.34 -7.85
N GLY A 81 29.47 -11.85 -7.94
CA GLY A 81 28.86 -12.69 -6.92
C GLY A 81 28.49 -11.97 -5.62
N VAL A 82 28.74 -10.66 -5.53
CA VAL A 82 28.38 -9.84 -4.37
C VAL A 82 27.02 -9.20 -4.63
N PRO A 83 26.01 -9.40 -3.75
CA PRO A 83 24.70 -8.77 -3.92
C PRO A 83 24.82 -7.24 -3.97
N ALA A 84 24.27 -6.61 -5.01
CA ALA A 84 24.36 -5.17 -5.20
C ALA A 84 23.07 -4.47 -4.73
N PRO A 85 23.15 -3.47 -3.82
CA PRO A 85 21.98 -2.72 -3.38
C PRO A 85 21.47 -1.78 -4.48
N VAL A 86 20.15 -1.65 -4.57
CA VAL A 86 19.48 -0.67 -5.44
C VAL A 86 19.09 0.53 -4.57
N GLY A 87 20.01 1.49 -4.45
CA GLY A 87 19.90 2.59 -3.48
C GLY A 87 19.13 3.84 -3.94
N VAL A 88 18.68 3.91 -5.21
CA VAL A 88 17.96 5.08 -5.71
C VAL A 88 16.47 4.89 -5.51
N VAL A 89 15.91 5.52 -4.48
CA VAL A 89 14.46 5.57 -4.26
C VAL A 89 13.84 6.47 -5.34
N PRO A 90 12.91 5.97 -6.18
CA PRO A 90 12.25 6.79 -7.18
C PRO A 90 11.19 7.67 -6.51
N LEU A 91 11.62 8.78 -5.90
CA LEU A 91 10.79 9.67 -5.07
C LEU A 91 9.52 10.18 -5.79
N LEU A 92 9.57 10.37 -7.11
CA LEU A 92 8.40 10.78 -7.89
C LEU A 92 7.27 9.73 -7.90
N LEU A 93 7.61 8.44 -7.78
CA LEU A 93 6.63 7.36 -7.70
C LEU A 93 5.94 7.29 -6.32
N VAL A 94 6.45 8.01 -5.32
CA VAL A 94 5.92 8.05 -3.95
C VAL A 94 4.72 8.99 -3.85
N ALA A 95 4.69 10.04 -4.67
CA ALA A 95 3.68 11.09 -4.60
C ALA A 95 2.26 10.56 -4.83
N GLY A 96 2.06 9.67 -5.81
CA GLY A 96 0.76 9.06 -6.12
C GLY A 96 0.20 8.22 -4.96
N PRO A 97 0.94 7.20 -4.49
CA PRO A 97 0.55 6.40 -3.33
C PRO A 97 0.29 7.24 -2.06
N VAL A 98 1.15 8.21 -1.74
CA VAL A 98 0.98 9.08 -0.57
C VAL A 98 -0.28 9.93 -0.70
N TRP A 99 -0.56 10.51 -1.87
CA TRP A 99 -1.77 11.30 -2.10
C TRP A 99 -3.04 10.45 -1.98
N LEU A 100 -3.04 9.22 -2.51
CA LEU A 100 -4.19 8.32 -2.41
C LEU A 100 -4.47 7.89 -0.97
N VAL A 101 -3.42 7.64 -0.16
CA VAL A 101 -3.57 7.31 1.27
C VAL A 101 -4.10 8.50 2.05
N HIS A 102 -3.53 9.69 1.83
CA HIS A 102 -4.00 10.94 2.42
C HIS A 102 -5.48 11.16 2.13
N ARG A 103 -5.88 11.04 0.85
CA ARG A 103 -7.28 11.19 0.44
C ARG A 103 -8.19 10.12 1.07
N ALA A 104 -7.78 8.85 1.04
CA ALA A 104 -8.56 7.76 1.63
C ALA A 104 -8.82 7.97 3.13
N ALA A 105 -7.80 8.44 3.86
CA ALA A 105 -7.88 8.72 5.29
C ALA A 105 -8.70 9.97 5.59
N ARG A 106 -8.56 11.03 4.79
CA ARG A 106 -9.40 12.23 4.87
C ARG A 106 -10.86 11.90 4.64
N ASP A 107 -11.17 11.27 3.51
CA ASP A 107 -12.54 10.91 3.13
C ASP A 107 -13.20 9.97 4.16
N ALA A 108 -12.41 9.17 4.90
CA ALA A 108 -12.91 8.26 5.94
C ALA A 108 -13.15 8.95 7.28
N ALA A 109 -12.57 10.13 7.49
CA ALA A 109 -12.70 10.94 8.70
C ALA A 109 -13.72 12.09 8.57
N GLU A 110 -13.99 12.55 7.33
CA GLU A 110 -14.97 13.60 7.01
C GLU A 110 -16.40 13.20 7.45
N PRO A 111 -17.18 14.14 8.00
CA PRO A 111 -18.55 13.89 8.45
C PRO A 111 -19.52 13.80 7.27
N GLU A 112 -20.08 12.61 7.00
CA GLU A 112 -21.19 12.44 6.06
C GLU A 112 -22.53 12.24 6.78
N GLU A 113 -23.52 13.05 6.40
CA GLU A 113 -24.88 12.96 6.93
C GLU A 113 -25.48 11.56 6.70
N GLY A 114 -25.98 10.95 7.78
CA GLY A 114 -26.67 9.66 7.76
C GLY A 114 -25.80 8.40 7.76
N ARG A 115 -24.46 8.52 7.84
CA ARG A 115 -23.56 7.35 7.81
C ARG A 115 -22.85 7.12 9.15
N PRO A 116 -22.69 5.85 9.59
CA PRO A 116 -21.88 5.53 10.75
C PRO A 116 -20.43 5.98 10.61
N ARG A 117 -19.92 6.65 11.65
CA ARG A 117 -18.56 7.18 11.69
C ARG A 117 -17.58 6.16 12.29
N ALA A 118 -16.41 6.00 11.67
CA ALA A 118 -15.23 5.51 12.37
C ALA A 118 -14.59 6.68 13.14
N SER A 119 -14.14 6.45 14.38
CA SER A 119 -13.35 7.48 15.08
C SER A 119 -12.13 7.87 14.23
N GLN A 120 -11.58 9.08 14.40
CA GLN A 120 -10.38 9.51 13.66
C GLN A 120 -9.25 8.48 13.78
N THR A 121 -9.04 7.96 15.00
CA THR A 121 -8.10 6.87 15.27
C THR A 121 -8.51 5.57 14.55
N GLY A 122 -9.79 5.24 14.53
CA GLY A 122 -10.30 4.06 13.83
C GLY A 122 -10.12 4.13 12.31
N ALA A 123 -10.39 5.29 11.71
CA ALA A 123 -10.18 5.54 10.28
C ALA A 123 -8.69 5.46 9.92
N PHE A 124 -7.82 6.11 10.72
CA PHE A 124 -6.37 6.04 10.58
C PHE A 124 -5.87 4.57 10.63
N CYS A 125 -6.25 3.83 11.67
CA CYS A 125 -5.81 2.44 11.84
C CYS A 125 -6.34 1.54 10.73
N ALA A 126 -7.62 1.67 10.35
CA ALA A 126 -8.23 0.84 9.33
C ALA A 126 -7.61 1.07 7.94
N VAL A 127 -7.45 2.34 7.52
CA VAL A 127 -6.83 2.69 6.23
C VAL A 127 -5.39 2.19 6.18
N THR A 128 -4.61 2.45 7.25
CA THR A 128 -3.21 1.99 7.35
C THR A 128 -3.13 0.46 7.27
N ALA A 129 -3.99 -0.25 8.00
CA ALA A 129 -4.02 -1.73 7.98
C ALA A 129 -4.38 -2.29 6.60
N GLY A 130 -5.37 -1.69 5.91
CA GLY A 130 -5.77 -2.11 4.56
C GLY A 130 -4.65 -1.92 3.55
N TYR A 131 -3.93 -0.81 3.64
CA TYR A 131 -2.78 -0.54 2.79
C TYR A 131 -1.63 -1.53 3.05
N LEU A 132 -1.28 -1.73 4.32
CA LEU A 132 -0.19 -2.62 4.72
C LEU A 132 -0.45 -4.08 4.35
N LEU A 133 -1.72 -4.53 4.36
CA LEU A 133 -2.07 -5.87 3.89
C LEU A 133 -1.71 -6.06 2.41
N VAL A 134 -2.02 -5.08 1.56
CA VAL A 134 -1.65 -5.12 0.13
C VAL A 134 -0.13 -5.07 -0.02
N ALA A 135 0.56 -4.26 0.77
CA ALA A 135 2.02 -4.18 0.74
C ALA A 135 2.68 -5.51 1.14
N ALA A 136 2.15 -6.20 2.14
CA ALA A 136 2.60 -7.53 2.54
C ALA A 136 2.39 -8.56 1.41
N GLY A 137 1.24 -8.52 0.73
CA GLY A 137 0.96 -9.37 -0.43
C GLY A 137 1.92 -9.10 -1.60
N ALA A 138 2.20 -7.83 -1.90
CA ALA A 138 3.17 -7.43 -2.92
C ALA A 138 4.60 -7.91 -2.56
N ALA A 139 4.99 -7.78 -1.30
CA ALA A 139 6.28 -8.26 -0.80
C ALA A 139 6.40 -9.78 -0.92
N ALA A 140 5.34 -10.52 -0.57
CA ALA A 140 5.30 -11.98 -0.73
C ALA A 140 5.41 -12.38 -2.22
N TYR A 141 4.71 -11.69 -3.11
CA TYR A 141 4.75 -11.94 -4.55
C TYR A 141 6.13 -11.64 -5.18
N ALA A 142 6.82 -10.62 -4.68
CA ALA A 142 8.13 -10.22 -5.20
C ALA A 142 9.30 -11.11 -4.73
N ARG A 143 9.09 -12.03 -3.76
CA ARG A 143 10.20 -12.83 -3.15
C ARG A 143 10.99 -13.68 -4.13
N ASP A 144 10.32 -14.18 -5.16
CA ASP A 144 10.90 -15.04 -6.21
C ASP A 144 11.31 -14.23 -7.46
N GLY A 145 11.43 -12.90 -7.32
CA GLY A 145 11.89 -11.99 -8.36
C GLY A 145 13.41 -11.87 -8.42
N SER A 146 13.92 -11.34 -9.53
CA SER A 146 15.33 -10.99 -9.70
C SER A 146 15.78 -9.81 -8.82
N LEU A 147 14.83 -9.03 -8.29
CA LEU A 147 15.04 -8.02 -7.27
C LEU A 147 14.46 -8.54 -5.96
N ARG A 148 15.32 -8.78 -4.98
CA ARG A 148 14.91 -9.27 -3.65
C ARG A 148 14.75 -8.09 -2.70
N VAL A 149 13.63 -8.08 -1.99
CA VAL A 149 13.35 -7.08 -0.95
C VAL A 149 14.00 -7.52 0.35
N VAL A 150 14.71 -6.63 1.04
CA VAL A 150 15.30 -6.92 2.36
C VAL A 150 14.19 -6.84 3.40
N PRO A 151 13.76 -7.96 4.02
CA PRO A 151 12.58 -8.00 4.89
C PRO A 151 12.69 -7.05 6.09
N ASP A 152 13.89 -6.89 6.63
CA ASP A 152 14.17 -6.08 7.82
C ASP A 152 13.96 -4.58 7.57
N THR A 153 14.11 -4.15 6.31
CA THR A 153 13.88 -2.77 5.88
C THR A 153 12.48 -2.54 5.32
N LEU A 154 11.66 -3.59 5.23
CA LEU A 154 10.32 -3.48 4.66
C LEU A 154 9.34 -2.84 5.64
N ALA A 155 9.40 -3.23 6.91
CA ALA A 155 8.36 -2.89 7.87
C ALA A 155 8.41 -1.41 8.27
N PHE A 156 9.60 -0.88 8.53
CA PHE A 156 9.75 0.44 9.16
C PHE A 156 9.49 1.62 8.19
N PRO A 157 10.11 1.70 7.00
CA PRO A 157 9.91 2.81 6.06
C PRO A 157 8.49 2.83 5.48
N VAL A 158 7.99 1.66 5.07
CA VAL A 158 6.66 1.54 4.46
C VAL A 158 5.57 1.91 5.48
N ALA A 159 5.66 1.40 6.71
CA ALA A 159 4.70 1.76 7.76
C ALA A 159 4.75 3.25 8.09
N LEU A 160 5.94 3.85 8.16
CA LEU A 160 6.11 5.26 8.50
C LEU A 160 5.55 6.19 7.43
N VAL A 161 5.82 5.91 6.14
CA VAL A 161 5.27 6.68 5.01
C VAL A 161 3.75 6.60 4.98
N VAL A 162 3.19 5.38 5.11
CA VAL A 162 1.74 5.17 5.07
C VAL A 162 1.04 5.80 6.27
N ALA A 163 1.59 5.61 7.48
CA ALA A 163 1.06 6.22 8.69
C ALA A 163 1.15 7.76 8.63
N GLY A 164 2.26 8.33 8.17
CA GLY A 164 2.41 9.78 8.02
C GLY A 164 1.35 10.36 7.07
N ALA A 165 1.16 9.73 5.91
CA ALA A 165 0.15 10.14 4.93
C ALA A 165 -1.28 10.02 5.46
N ALA A 166 -1.59 8.92 6.15
CA ALA A 166 -2.91 8.69 6.73
C ALA A 166 -3.21 9.67 7.88
N ALA A 167 -2.23 9.96 8.74
CA ALA A 167 -2.35 10.92 9.82
C ALA A 167 -2.60 12.34 9.29
N ALA A 168 -1.86 12.75 8.25
CA ALA A 168 -2.10 14.03 7.58
C ALA A 168 -3.51 14.10 6.97
N GLY A 169 -3.96 13.03 6.31
CA GLY A 169 -5.32 12.94 5.77
C GLY A 169 -6.40 13.16 6.84
N VAL A 170 -6.31 12.42 7.96
CA VAL A 170 -7.25 12.54 9.08
C VAL A 170 -7.19 13.92 9.75
N TRP A 171 -6.03 14.57 9.78
CA TRP A 171 -5.87 15.92 10.33
C TRP A 171 -6.52 17.00 9.47
N THR A 172 -6.58 16.81 8.15
CA THR A 172 -7.19 17.77 7.20
C THR A 172 -8.69 17.56 6.97
N ALA A 173 -9.29 16.57 7.62
CA ALA A 173 -10.70 16.18 7.52
C ALA A 173 -11.63 16.91 8.49
#